data_AF-F6SX89-F1
#
_entry.id   AF-F6SX89-F1
#
_cell.length_a   1.000
_cell.length_b   1.000
_cell.length_c   1.000
_cell.angle_alpha   90.00
_cell.angle_beta   90.00
_cell.angle_gamma   90.00
#
_symmetry.space_group_name_H-M   'P 1'
#
loop_
_entity.id
_entity.type
_entity.pdbx_description
1 polymer ?
#
loop_
_entity_poly.entity_id
_entity_poly.type
_entity_poly.pdbx_seq_one_letter_code
_entity_poly.pdbx_strand_id
1 'polypeptide(L)'
;MVGRLTERTMESIEMASTGDPADTPHLTSLISTFFDFLNFLPTTFHDPVMSLITNVLSRNSVCPACEDSPPRSKHHSQDCVYLQSRCFSPATLLSCITAACNIVTCADHATRILEASIQNYLNASCARSRDKDDVHCWWENIIGAFNKPVANMKDFIKSSLLHGNLLTLHVNSMSQHMIHGFYGNDDVINDESAHREKLCDSAIADSYLLSSWQPSEGDVSKLFVIWDHYLYVCDIIMKMVATQSQPGFTVHSVYDTVASILPTLDKMGVDKVKTGILGSIGISRQSQIPMEIRLSAKALSMYVKQWLARLDTTTESLEEAEKAFQALQQLPTTNKQYSPYTSTIEGICMMMSSGDSPSHRTFLFTLIKRFFPNKSHLKHII
;
A
#
# COMPACT_ATOMS: atom_id res chain seq x y z
N MET A 1 28.79 20.93 5.65
CA MET A 1 29.66 20.63 4.49
C MET A 1 29.19 19.36 3.78
N VAL A 2 29.08 18.21 4.48
CA VAL A 2 28.54 16.94 3.95
C VAL A 2 27.17 17.11 3.30
N GLY A 3 26.23 17.82 3.94
CA GLY A 3 24.89 17.97 3.37
C GLY A 3 24.82 18.75 2.05
N ARG A 4 25.62 19.81 1.89
CA ARG A 4 25.72 20.51 0.60
C ARG A 4 26.41 19.67 -0.47
N LEU A 5 27.25 18.72 -0.06
CA LEU A 5 27.95 17.82 -0.98
C LEU A 5 26.97 16.76 -1.49
N THR A 6 26.20 16.12 -0.62
CA THR A 6 25.20 15.11 -0.99
C THR A 6 24.09 15.66 -1.88
N GLU A 7 23.55 16.85 -1.55
CA GLU A 7 22.54 17.53 -2.36
C GLU A 7 23.11 17.88 -3.74
N ARG A 8 24.29 18.50 -3.81
CA ARG A 8 24.97 18.80 -5.08
C ARG A 8 25.36 17.56 -5.85
N THR A 9 25.73 16.48 -5.19
CA THR A 9 26.02 15.20 -5.85
C THR A 9 24.75 14.71 -6.49
N MET A 10 23.66 14.48 -5.76
CA MET A 10 22.40 14.01 -6.36
C MET A 10 21.86 14.94 -7.46
N GLU A 11 21.96 16.26 -7.31
CA GLU A 11 21.60 17.22 -8.35
C GLU A 11 22.54 17.12 -9.57
N SER A 12 23.85 16.89 -9.37
CA SER A 12 24.80 16.66 -10.47
C SER A 12 24.59 15.31 -11.16
N ILE A 13 24.16 14.28 -10.42
CA ILE A 13 23.76 12.97 -10.97
C ILE A 13 22.57 13.15 -11.90
N GLU A 14 21.57 13.92 -11.47
CA GLU A 14 20.38 14.20 -12.24
C GLU A 14 20.67 15.08 -13.47
N MET A 15 21.43 16.17 -13.30
CA MET A 15 21.83 17.03 -14.42
C MET A 15 22.71 16.32 -15.46
N ALA A 16 23.47 15.29 -15.08
CA ALA A 16 24.26 14.48 -16.00
C ALA A 16 23.39 13.51 -16.82
N SER A 17 22.15 13.26 -16.42
CA SER A 17 21.18 12.49 -17.20
C SER A 17 20.34 13.43 -18.06
N THR A 18 20.49 13.39 -19.38
CA THR A 18 19.72 14.26 -20.29
C THR A 18 18.26 13.81 -20.48
N GLY A 19 17.77 12.91 -19.63
CA GLY A 19 16.45 12.27 -19.78
C GLY A 19 16.39 11.26 -20.92
N ASP A 20 17.52 10.93 -21.54
CA ASP A 20 17.62 9.91 -22.59
C ASP A 20 17.67 8.50 -21.96
N PRO A 21 16.80 7.56 -22.37
CA PRO A 21 16.86 6.17 -21.93
C PRO A 21 18.25 5.52 -22.09
N ALA A 22 19.06 5.97 -23.05
CA ALA A 22 20.41 5.46 -23.29
C ALA A 22 21.39 5.75 -22.12
N ASP A 23 21.13 6.77 -21.30
CA ASP A 23 21.98 7.15 -20.17
C ASP A 23 21.62 6.42 -18.85
N THR A 24 20.50 5.69 -18.85
CA THR A 24 19.99 4.95 -17.67
C THR A 24 21.01 3.98 -17.05
N PRO A 25 21.84 3.23 -17.80
CA PRO A 25 22.87 2.37 -17.23
C PRO A 25 23.96 3.15 -16.48
N HIS A 26 24.39 4.30 -17.03
CA HIS A 26 25.37 5.18 -16.39
C HIS A 26 24.80 5.82 -15.12
N LEU A 27 23.55 6.28 -15.18
CA LEU A 27 22.81 6.82 -14.03
C LEU A 27 22.69 5.78 -12.90
N THR A 28 22.32 4.56 -13.24
CA THR A 28 22.18 3.45 -12.28
C THR A 28 23.54 3.11 -11.62
N SER A 29 24.62 3.09 -12.40
CA SER A 29 25.97 2.83 -11.89
C SER A 29 26.44 3.92 -10.92
N LEU A 30 26.15 5.18 -11.24
CA LEU A 30 26.56 6.32 -10.43
C LEU A 30 25.75 6.40 -9.13
N ILE A 31 24.43 6.20 -9.19
CA ILE A 31 23.58 6.11 -7.99
C ILE A 31 24.01 4.92 -7.12
N SER A 32 24.29 3.75 -7.73
CA SER A 32 24.79 2.59 -6.99
C SER A 32 26.11 2.90 -6.28
N THR A 33 27.05 3.58 -6.96
CA THR A 33 28.33 3.99 -6.35
C THR A 33 28.12 4.93 -5.16
N PHE A 34 27.17 5.86 -5.28
CA PHE A 34 26.81 6.76 -4.18
C PHE A 34 26.19 6.01 -2.98
N PHE A 35 25.36 5.00 -3.24
CA PHE A 35 24.75 4.17 -2.20
C PHE A 35 25.76 3.21 -1.58
N ASP A 36 26.68 2.68 -2.37
CA ASP A 36 27.80 1.88 -1.88
C ASP A 36 28.69 2.68 -0.94
N PHE A 37 28.91 3.97 -1.23
CA PHE A 37 29.62 4.86 -0.30
C PHE A 37 28.94 4.95 1.07
N LEU A 38 27.61 4.84 1.16
CA LEU A 38 26.89 4.82 2.45
C LEU A 38 27.28 3.60 3.29
N ASN A 39 27.64 2.48 2.66
CA ASN A 39 28.14 1.29 3.37
C ASN A 39 29.48 1.55 4.07
N PHE A 40 30.26 2.53 3.61
CA PHE A 40 31.59 2.86 4.16
C PHE A 40 31.58 4.06 5.12
N LEU A 41 30.43 4.74 5.28
CA LEU A 41 30.33 5.85 6.21
C LEU A 41 30.42 5.36 7.67
N PRO A 42 31.07 6.11 8.58
CA PRO A 42 30.94 5.87 10.01
C PRO A 42 29.49 6.05 10.45
N THR A 43 29.04 5.23 11.40
CA THR A 43 27.64 5.22 11.90
C THR A 43 27.17 6.58 12.40
N THR A 44 28.08 7.42 12.93
CA THR A 44 27.79 8.79 13.38
C THR A 44 27.34 9.74 12.26
N PHE A 45 27.65 9.42 11.00
CA PHE A 45 27.24 10.21 9.83
C PHE A 45 26.04 9.63 9.09
N HIS A 46 25.57 8.46 9.49
CA HIS A 46 24.47 7.80 8.80
C HIS A 46 23.17 8.60 8.91
N ASP A 47 22.67 8.89 10.11
CA ASP A 47 21.38 9.59 10.27
C ASP A 47 21.32 10.96 9.55
N PRO A 48 22.35 11.83 9.62
CA PRO A 48 22.31 13.12 8.92
C PRO A 48 22.34 12.98 7.39
N VAL A 49 23.16 12.06 6.86
CA VAL A 49 23.23 11.80 5.41
C VAL A 49 21.93 11.18 4.92
N MET A 50 21.35 10.30 5.73
CA MET A 50 20.11 9.61 5.41
C MET A 50 18.90 10.51 5.46
N SER A 51 18.77 11.34 6.49
CA SER A 51 17.76 12.39 6.54
C SER A 51 17.83 13.25 5.28
N LEU A 52 19.02 13.62 4.85
CA LEU A 52 19.19 14.40 3.64
C LEU A 52 18.81 13.65 2.37
N ILE A 53 19.26 12.41 2.18
CA ILE A 53 18.88 11.59 1.01
C ILE A 53 17.37 11.43 0.97
N THR A 54 16.74 11.08 2.11
CA THR A 54 15.28 10.95 2.18
C THR A 54 14.60 12.29 1.92
N ASN A 55 15.13 13.42 2.39
CA ASN A 55 14.56 14.75 2.13
C ASN A 55 14.67 15.15 0.66
N VAL A 56 15.80 14.82 0.02
CA VAL A 56 16.06 15.08 -1.40
C VAL A 56 15.14 14.21 -2.26
N LEU A 57 15.05 12.91 -1.97
CA LEU A 57 14.14 12.00 -2.65
C LEU A 57 12.67 12.36 -2.39
N SER A 58 12.34 12.82 -1.19
CA SER A 58 10.98 13.25 -0.80
C SER A 58 10.59 14.63 -1.31
N ARG A 59 11.40 15.27 -2.17
CA ARG A 59 11.02 16.51 -2.84
C ARG A 59 9.86 16.22 -3.78
N ASN A 60 8.66 16.54 -3.28
CA ASN A 60 7.40 16.17 -3.91
C ASN A 60 7.21 16.89 -5.25
N SER A 61 6.83 16.11 -6.28
CA SER A 61 6.42 16.61 -7.60
C SER A 61 4.97 17.09 -7.65
N VAL A 62 4.24 16.88 -6.55
CA VAL A 62 2.83 17.25 -6.43
C VAL A 62 2.73 18.57 -5.68
N CYS A 63 2.24 19.60 -6.37
CA CYS A 63 1.86 20.84 -5.72
C CYS A 63 0.68 20.57 -4.76
N PRO A 64 0.76 20.99 -3.48
CA PRO A 64 -0.34 20.81 -2.53
C PRO A 64 -1.68 21.40 -3.04
N ALA A 65 -1.62 22.53 -3.77
CA ALA A 65 -2.80 23.14 -4.39
C ALA A 65 -3.42 22.27 -5.50
N CYS A 66 -2.66 21.36 -6.11
CA CYS A 66 -3.13 20.43 -7.12
C CYS A 66 -3.55 19.06 -6.55
N GLU A 67 -3.21 18.74 -5.31
CA GLU A 67 -3.61 17.49 -4.65
C GLU A 67 -5.11 17.50 -4.27
N ASP A 68 -5.67 18.68 -3.98
CA ASP A 68 -7.09 18.87 -3.61
C ASP A 68 -7.97 19.35 -4.77
N SER A 69 -7.38 19.69 -5.92
CA SER A 69 -8.11 20.27 -7.06
C SER A 69 -8.64 19.21 -8.02
N PRO A 70 -9.89 19.31 -8.50
CA PRO A 70 -10.44 18.35 -9.47
C PRO A 70 -9.65 18.38 -10.79
N PRO A 71 -9.53 17.23 -11.50
CA PRO A 71 -8.61 17.04 -12.63
C PRO A 71 -8.78 18.05 -13.77
N ARG A 72 -9.97 18.64 -13.94
CA ARG A 72 -10.27 19.64 -14.99
C ARG A 72 -9.85 21.08 -14.66
N SER A 73 -9.31 21.34 -13.47
CA SER A 73 -8.95 22.69 -13.00
C SER A 73 -7.45 22.89 -12.75
N LYS A 74 -6.60 21.98 -13.22
CA LYS A 74 -5.14 22.09 -13.10
C LYS A 74 -4.59 23.24 -13.97
N HIS A 75 -4.78 24.49 -13.54
CA HIS A 75 -3.91 25.56 -13.98
C HIS A 75 -2.51 25.24 -13.45
N HIS A 76 -1.55 25.03 -14.36
CA HIS A 76 -0.14 24.94 -14.02
C HIS A 76 0.32 26.30 -13.52
N SER A 77 0.23 26.54 -12.21
CA SER A 77 0.86 27.69 -11.59
C SER A 77 2.38 27.63 -11.85
N GLN A 78 3.05 28.78 -11.87
CA GLN A 78 4.51 28.84 -11.96
C GLN A 78 5.18 28.00 -10.86
N ASP A 79 4.54 27.90 -9.69
CA ASP A 79 4.99 27.06 -8.58
C ASP A 79 4.92 25.56 -8.90
N CYS A 80 3.91 25.09 -9.65
CA CYS A 80 3.83 23.70 -10.12
C CYS A 80 4.98 23.37 -11.08
N VAL A 81 5.25 24.25 -12.04
CA VAL A 81 6.34 24.06 -13.02
C VAL A 81 7.69 24.10 -12.31
N TYR A 82 7.86 25.00 -11.35
CA TYR A 82 9.07 25.09 -10.54
C TYR A 82 9.30 23.85 -9.67
N LEU A 83 8.26 23.33 -9.00
CA LEU A 83 8.35 22.10 -8.21
C LEU A 83 8.68 20.89 -9.10
N GLN A 84 7.99 20.74 -10.23
CA GLN A 84 8.25 19.66 -11.19
C GLN A 84 9.65 19.70 -11.78
N SER A 85 10.26 20.88 -11.93
CA SER A 85 11.63 21.05 -12.42
C SER A 85 12.73 20.58 -11.44
N ARG A 86 12.37 20.32 -10.18
CA ARG A 86 13.28 19.86 -9.12
C ARG A 86 13.05 18.41 -8.71
N CYS A 87 12.20 17.70 -9.44
CA CYS A 87 11.84 16.33 -9.13
C CYS A 87 12.57 15.35 -10.04
N PHE A 88 13.12 14.32 -9.39
CA PHE A 88 13.77 13.22 -10.07
C PHE A 88 12.92 12.64 -11.18
N SER A 89 13.59 12.32 -12.29
CA SER A 89 12.96 11.55 -13.36
C SER A 89 12.50 10.17 -12.84
N PRO A 90 11.42 9.59 -13.39
CA PRO A 90 11.00 8.24 -13.05
C PRO A 90 12.13 7.21 -13.20
N ALA A 91 12.98 7.33 -14.24
CA ALA A 91 14.13 6.46 -14.43
C ALA A 91 15.13 6.57 -13.27
N THR A 92 15.45 7.79 -12.83
CA THR A 92 16.32 8.03 -11.66
C THR A 92 15.76 7.38 -10.40
N LEU A 93 14.45 7.47 -10.17
CA LEU A 93 13.79 6.90 -9.00
C LEU A 93 13.79 5.37 -9.02
N LEU A 94 13.62 4.75 -10.19
CA LEU A 94 13.78 3.30 -10.35
C LEU A 94 15.23 2.87 -10.07
N SER A 95 16.22 3.61 -10.57
CA SER A 95 17.63 3.35 -10.24
C SER A 95 17.91 3.48 -8.73
N CYS A 96 17.29 4.45 -8.05
CA CYS A 96 17.37 4.56 -6.58
C CYS A 96 16.76 3.36 -5.87
N ILE A 97 15.63 2.82 -6.35
CA ILE A 97 15.03 1.59 -5.81
C ILE A 97 16.02 0.43 -5.93
N THR A 98 16.55 0.20 -7.13
CA THR A 98 17.54 -0.85 -7.39
C THR A 98 18.77 -0.73 -6.50
N ALA A 99 19.34 0.48 -6.38
CA ALA A 99 20.52 0.73 -5.57
C ALA A 99 20.25 0.54 -4.07
N ALA A 100 19.07 0.96 -3.57
CA ALA A 100 18.69 0.83 -2.18
C ALA A 100 18.56 -0.63 -1.73
N CYS A 101 18.11 -1.53 -2.61
CA CYS A 101 18.05 -2.96 -2.34
C CYS A 101 19.45 -3.57 -2.09
N ASN A 102 20.51 -2.95 -2.61
CA ASN A 102 21.90 -3.41 -2.46
C ASN A 102 22.60 -2.84 -1.20
N ILE A 103 21.95 -1.97 -0.43
CA ILE A 103 22.50 -1.49 0.85
C ILE A 103 22.56 -2.65 1.84
N VAL A 104 23.76 -2.95 2.34
CA VAL A 104 24.01 -4.10 3.23
C VAL A 104 24.00 -3.69 4.70
N THR A 105 24.44 -2.46 4.99
CA THR A 105 24.85 -2.07 6.36
C THR A 105 23.70 -1.62 7.26
N CYS A 106 22.59 -1.15 6.70
CA CYS A 106 21.48 -0.64 7.50
C CYS A 106 20.13 -0.84 6.81
N ALA A 107 19.37 -1.82 7.29
CA ALA A 107 17.99 -2.07 6.84
C ALA A 107 17.09 -0.83 7.02
N ASP A 108 17.33 -0.02 8.06
CA ASP A 108 16.56 1.19 8.31
C ASP A 108 16.64 2.18 7.16
N HIS A 109 17.86 2.46 6.73
CA HIS A 109 18.15 3.36 5.65
C HIS A 109 17.61 2.87 4.32
N ALA A 110 17.84 1.60 4.01
CA ALA A 110 17.35 0.98 2.80
C ALA A 110 15.82 1.14 2.70
N THR A 111 15.08 0.78 3.75
CA THR A 111 13.61 0.81 3.73
C THR A 111 13.05 2.22 3.58
N ARG A 112 13.65 3.23 4.21
CA ARG A 112 13.21 4.63 4.10
C ARG A 112 13.51 5.22 2.73
N ILE A 113 14.66 4.88 2.13
CA ILE A 113 14.97 5.30 0.77
C ILE A 113 14.03 4.63 -0.23
N LEU A 114 13.77 3.33 -0.07
CA LEU A 114 12.82 2.60 -0.91
C LEU A 114 11.43 3.24 -0.84
N GLU A 115 10.93 3.49 0.37
CA GLU A 115 9.62 4.10 0.57
C GLU A 115 9.51 5.47 -0.12
N ALA A 116 10.51 6.33 0.08
CA ALA A 116 10.55 7.65 -0.54
C ALA A 116 10.64 7.54 -2.07
N SER A 117 11.47 6.63 -2.59
CA SER A 117 11.68 6.46 -4.03
C SER A 117 10.42 5.92 -4.72
N ILE A 118 9.76 4.92 -4.13
CA ILE A 118 8.50 4.35 -4.63
C ILE A 118 7.41 5.41 -4.63
N GLN A 119 7.23 6.12 -3.51
CA GLN A 119 6.21 7.16 -3.40
C GLN A 119 6.41 8.27 -4.43
N ASN A 120 7.65 8.73 -4.61
CA ASN A 120 7.93 9.80 -5.57
C ASN A 120 7.86 9.32 -7.02
N TYR A 121 8.19 8.06 -7.29
CA TYR A 121 7.99 7.48 -8.61
C TYR A 121 6.50 7.49 -8.97
N LEU A 122 5.62 7.03 -8.08
CA LEU A 122 4.17 7.02 -8.30
C LEU A 122 3.63 8.45 -8.46
N ASN A 123 4.11 9.41 -7.67
CA ASN A 123 3.75 10.82 -7.79
C ASN A 123 4.19 11.43 -9.14
N ALA A 124 5.45 11.20 -9.53
CA ALA A 124 6.00 11.69 -10.80
C ALA A 124 5.29 11.07 -12.00
N SER A 125 5.03 9.77 -11.98
CA SER A 125 4.28 9.05 -13.01
C SER A 125 2.85 9.58 -13.10
N CYS A 126 2.16 9.76 -11.96
CA CYS A 126 0.82 10.34 -11.94
C CYS A 126 0.76 11.79 -12.43
N ALA A 127 1.80 12.59 -12.17
CA ALA A 127 1.86 13.98 -12.63
C ALA A 127 2.14 14.09 -14.14
N ARG A 128 2.94 13.17 -14.69
CA ARG A 128 3.28 13.10 -16.12
C ARG A 128 2.24 12.36 -16.94
N SER A 129 1.42 11.55 -16.28
CA SER A 129 0.46 10.69 -16.93
C SER A 129 -0.59 11.48 -17.70
N ARG A 130 -0.78 11.10 -18.97
CA ARG A 130 -1.95 11.50 -19.75
C ARG A 130 -3.08 10.49 -19.49
N ASP A 131 -4.33 10.86 -19.77
CA ASP A 131 -5.54 10.02 -19.60
C ASP A 131 -5.51 8.63 -20.29
N LYS A 132 -4.40 8.23 -20.92
CA LYS A 132 -4.21 6.97 -21.67
C LYS A 132 -3.03 6.11 -21.18
N ASP A 133 -2.27 6.53 -20.17
CA ASP A 133 -1.14 5.71 -19.71
C ASP A 133 -1.65 4.54 -18.86
N ASP A 134 -1.10 3.35 -19.09
CA ASP A 134 -1.41 2.18 -18.29
C ASP A 134 -0.79 2.33 -16.90
N VAL A 135 -1.64 2.68 -15.93
CA VAL A 135 -1.28 2.86 -14.52
C VAL A 135 -0.68 1.58 -13.94
N HIS A 136 -1.05 0.41 -14.48
CA HIS A 136 -0.56 -0.85 -13.98
C HIS A 136 0.94 -1.05 -14.27
N CYS A 137 1.43 -0.57 -15.41
CA CYS A 137 2.85 -0.59 -15.75
C CYS A 137 3.72 0.17 -14.72
N TRP A 138 3.16 1.08 -13.93
CA TRP A 138 3.93 1.78 -12.90
C TRP A 138 4.39 0.84 -11.80
N TRP A 139 3.48 -0.01 -11.32
CA TRP A 139 3.80 -1.01 -10.30
C TRP A 139 4.69 -2.11 -10.85
N GLU A 140 4.49 -2.53 -12.10
CA GLU A 140 5.39 -3.47 -12.78
C GLU A 140 6.82 -2.94 -12.86
N ASN A 141 7.01 -1.68 -13.23
CA ASN A 141 8.32 -1.04 -13.26
C ASN A 141 8.97 -1.00 -11.87
N ILE A 142 8.19 -0.69 -10.82
CA ILE A 142 8.69 -0.71 -9.43
C ILE A 142 9.13 -2.13 -9.05
N ILE A 143 8.30 -3.14 -9.31
CA ILE A 143 8.60 -4.54 -9.00
C ILE A 143 9.84 -5.01 -9.78
N GLY A 144 9.95 -4.65 -11.06
CA GLY A 144 11.12 -4.95 -11.89
C GLY A 144 12.41 -4.28 -11.41
N ALA A 145 12.33 -3.08 -10.82
CA ALA A 145 13.46 -2.40 -10.22
C ALA A 145 13.80 -2.89 -8.80
N PHE A 146 12.83 -3.49 -8.10
CA PHE A 146 12.97 -3.97 -6.73
C PHE A 146 13.66 -5.35 -6.70
N ASN A 147 14.98 -5.32 -6.58
CA ASN A 147 15.74 -6.55 -6.32
C ASN A 147 15.49 -7.04 -4.89
N LYS A 148 15.69 -8.34 -4.64
CA LYS A 148 15.68 -8.90 -3.29
C LYS A 148 16.68 -8.11 -2.40
N PRO A 149 16.22 -7.46 -1.32
CA PRO A 149 17.11 -6.73 -0.43
C PRO A 149 18.25 -7.62 0.08
N VAL A 150 19.49 -7.13 -0.03
CA VAL A 150 20.69 -7.86 0.44
C VAL A 150 20.77 -7.89 1.97
N ALA A 151 20.19 -6.88 2.63
CA ALA A 151 20.04 -6.85 4.07
C ALA A 151 19.19 -8.04 4.59
N ASN A 152 19.38 -8.41 5.86
CA ASN A 152 18.59 -9.45 6.50
C ASN A 152 17.08 -9.14 6.38
N MET A 153 16.33 -10.03 5.75
CA MET A 153 14.90 -9.85 5.47
C MET A 153 14.07 -9.60 6.75
N LYS A 154 14.45 -10.22 7.87
CA LYS A 154 13.78 -10.01 9.16
C LYS A 154 13.98 -8.57 9.66
N ASP A 155 15.19 -8.05 9.53
CA ASP A 155 15.51 -6.68 9.94
C ASP A 155 14.88 -5.66 8.98
N PHE A 156 14.82 -5.99 7.68
CA PHE A 156 14.14 -5.20 6.66
C PHE A 156 12.64 -5.04 6.96
N ILE A 157 11.93 -6.13 7.23
CA ILE A 157 10.49 -6.09 7.58
C ILE A 157 10.30 -5.33 8.89
N LYS A 158 11.14 -5.59 9.90
CA LYS A 158 11.07 -4.92 11.20
C LYS A 158 11.27 -3.41 11.07
N SER A 159 12.28 -2.94 10.35
CA SER A 159 12.49 -1.50 10.11
C SER A 159 11.35 -0.90 9.31
N SER A 160 10.86 -1.59 8.28
CA SER A 160 9.75 -1.08 7.48
C SER A 160 8.48 -0.89 8.33
N LEU A 161 8.16 -1.84 9.21
CA LEU A 161 7.04 -1.72 10.14
C LEU A 161 7.25 -0.59 11.17
N LEU A 162 8.46 -0.46 11.71
CA LEU A 162 8.81 0.60 12.66
C LEU A 162 8.59 2.00 12.08
N HIS A 163 8.91 2.18 10.79
CA HIS A 163 8.80 3.46 10.09
C HIS A 163 7.50 3.64 9.31
N GLY A 164 6.62 2.64 9.26
CA GLY A 164 5.40 2.69 8.47
C GLY A 164 5.66 2.74 6.95
N ASN A 165 6.73 2.12 6.49
CA ASN A 165 7.12 2.03 5.07
C ASN A 165 6.25 1.00 4.34
N LEU A 166 4.96 1.31 4.21
CA LEU A 166 3.94 0.38 3.72
C LEU A 166 4.07 0.09 2.22
N LEU A 167 4.52 1.04 1.39
CA LEU A 167 4.73 0.78 -0.03
C LEU A 167 5.91 -0.18 -0.24
N THR A 168 6.95 -0.02 0.58
CA THR A 168 8.11 -0.93 0.59
C THR A 168 7.70 -2.34 0.98
N LEU A 169 6.87 -2.48 2.01
CA LEU A 169 6.32 -3.77 2.44
C LEU A 169 5.43 -4.40 1.36
N HIS A 170 4.58 -3.60 0.70
CA HIS A 170 3.74 -4.02 -0.42
C HIS A 170 4.58 -4.58 -1.56
N VAL A 171 5.57 -3.82 -2.04
CA VAL A 171 6.45 -4.25 -3.13
C VAL A 171 7.25 -5.49 -2.74
N ASN A 172 7.72 -5.56 -1.48
CA ASN A 172 8.37 -6.76 -0.99
C ASN A 172 7.43 -7.99 -1.04
N SER A 173 6.19 -7.87 -0.55
CA SER A 173 5.17 -8.94 -0.60
C SER A 173 4.95 -9.41 -2.05
N MET A 174 4.70 -8.46 -2.96
CA MET A 174 4.53 -8.72 -4.39
C MET A 174 5.76 -9.41 -5.03
N SER A 175 6.97 -8.95 -4.71
CA SER A 175 8.22 -9.47 -5.29
C SER A 175 8.56 -10.88 -4.82
N GLN A 176 8.22 -11.23 -3.57
CA GLN A 176 8.52 -12.54 -2.99
C GLN A 176 7.59 -13.63 -3.53
N HIS A 177 6.33 -13.29 -3.75
CA HIS A 177 5.29 -14.26 -4.11
C HIS A 177 4.93 -14.25 -5.60
N MET A 178 5.54 -13.35 -6.40
CA MET A 178 5.36 -13.16 -7.86
C MET A 178 3.98 -13.61 -8.34
N ILE A 179 2.98 -12.80 -7.99
CA ILE A 179 1.60 -13.11 -8.32
C ILE A 179 1.30 -12.57 -9.73
N HIS A 180 1.47 -13.44 -10.72
CA HIS A 180 1.16 -13.15 -12.11
C HIS A 180 -0.27 -12.63 -12.26
N GLY A 181 -0.47 -11.63 -13.12
CA GLY A 181 -1.80 -11.06 -13.40
C GLY A 181 -2.31 -10.01 -12.41
N PHE A 182 -1.62 -9.72 -11.30
CA PHE A 182 -2.09 -8.65 -10.38
C PHE A 182 -2.06 -7.26 -11.03
N TYR A 183 -0.97 -6.97 -11.76
CA TYR A 183 -0.77 -5.71 -12.49
C TYR A 183 -0.72 -5.87 -14.03
N GLY A 184 -0.90 -7.07 -14.57
CA GLY A 184 -0.85 -7.26 -16.03
C GLY A 184 0.12 -8.37 -16.42
N ASN A 185 -0.45 -9.50 -16.79
CA ASN A 185 0.04 -10.50 -17.75
C ASN A 185 -0.84 -11.72 -17.53
N ASP A 186 -1.68 -12.02 -18.53
CA ASP A 186 -2.64 -13.12 -18.56
C ASP A 186 -1.97 -14.49 -18.80
N ASP A 187 -0.70 -14.64 -18.40
CA ASP A 187 -0.03 -15.93 -18.53
C ASP A 187 -0.47 -16.87 -17.40
N VAL A 188 -1.39 -17.74 -17.82
CA VAL A 188 -2.07 -18.80 -17.09
C VAL A 188 -1.11 -19.60 -16.19
N ILE A 189 -1.52 -19.73 -14.93
CA ILE A 189 -0.89 -20.50 -13.86
C ILE A 189 -0.82 -21.98 -14.29
N ASN A 190 0.35 -22.46 -14.70
CA ASN A 190 0.56 -23.81 -15.23
C ASN A 190 1.09 -24.85 -14.20
N ASP A 191 1.49 -24.44 -12.98
CA ASP A 191 1.79 -25.36 -11.87
C ASP A 191 0.99 -24.95 -10.63
N GLU A 192 -0.18 -25.58 -10.49
CA GLU A 192 -1.23 -25.12 -9.59
C GLU A 192 -0.87 -25.34 -8.11
N SER A 193 -0.03 -26.31 -7.74
CA SER A 193 0.15 -26.73 -6.34
C SER A 193 1.17 -25.91 -5.56
N ALA A 194 2.38 -25.74 -6.10
CA ALA A 194 3.41 -24.87 -5.53
C ALA A 194 3.00 -23.39 -5.60
N HIS A 195 2.13 -23.02 -6.54
CA HIS A 195 1.57 -21.68 -6.63
C HIS A 195 0.54 -21.41 -5.53
N ARG A 196 -0.28 -22.40 -5.13
CA ARG A 196 -1.25 -22.26 -4.03
C ARG A 196 -0.61 -21.99 -2.67
N GLU A 197 0.44 -22.73 -2.31
CA GLU A 197 1.15 -22.53 -1.04
C GLU A 197 1.70 -21.10 -0.97
N LYS A 198 2.29 -20.62 -2.07
CA LYS A 198 2.77 -19.24 -2.19
C LYS A 198 1.67 -18.20 -2.05
N LEU A 199 0.47 -18.45 -2.59
CA LEU A 199 -0.69 -17.57 -2.41
C LEU A 199 -1.13 -17.51 -0.94
N CYS A 200 -1.24 -18.66 -0.28
CA CYS A 200 -1.63 -18.70 1.14
C CYS A 200 -0.57 -18.01 2.02
N ASP A 201 0.71 -18.29 1.77
CA ASP A 201 1.83 -17.63 2.45
C ASP A 201 1.79 -16.11 2.26
N SER A 202 1.50 -15.66 1.03
CA SER A 202 1.36 -14.23 0.72
C SER A 202 0.21 -13.58 1.50
N ALA A 203 -0.97 -14.21 1.53
CA ALA A 203 -2.11 -13.70 2.29
C ALA A 203 -1.84 -13.67 3.80
N ILE A 204 -1.19 -14.72 4.33
CA ILE A 204 -0.79 -14.79 5.75
C ILE A 204 0.25 -13.70 6.07
N ALA A 205 1.22 -13.47 5.17
CA ALA A 205 2.21 -12.42 5.31
C ALA A 205 1.55 -11.04 5.37
N ASP A 206 0.65 -10.72 4.44
CA ASP A 206 -0.09 -9.46 4.44
C ASP A 206 -0.95 -9.29 5.70
N SER A 207 -1.63 -10.35 6.14
CA SER A 207 -2.41 -10.35 7.38
C SER A 207 -1.51 -10.06 8.60
N TYR A 208 -0.33 -10.69 8.66
CA TYR A 208 0.66 -10.44 9.70
C TYR A 208 1.19 -9.00 9.68
N LEU A 209 1.50 -8.47 8.48
CA LEU A 209 1.93 -7.07 8.29
C LEU A 209 0.86 -6.09 8.82
N LEU A 210 -0.40 -6.30 8.46
CA LEU A 210 -1.52 -5.48 8.92
C LEU A 210 -1.73 -5.59 10.43
N SER A 211 -1.55 -6.77 11.02
CA SER A 211 -1.69 -6.98 12.47
C SER A 211 -0.58 -6.30 13.28
N SER A 212 0.61 -6.19 12.67
CA SER A 212 1.80 -5.57 13.25
C SER A 212 1.84 -4.05 13.06
N TRP A 213 1.06 -3.53 12.11
CA TRP A 213 0.98 -2.10 11.84
C TRP A 213 0.48 -1.32 13.06
N GLN A 214 1.11 -0.17 13.30
CA GLN A 214 0.67 0.81 14.28
C GLN A 214 0.35 2.12 13.57
N PRO A 215 -0.67 2.87 14.02
CA PRO A 215 -0.91 4.21 13.53
C PRO A 215 0.33 5.07 13.77
N SER A 216 0.95 5.52 12.68
CA SER A 216 2.06 6.47 12.69
C SER A 216 1.62 7.76 11.98
N GLU A 217 2.45 8.80 12.02
CA GLU A 217 2.20 10.07 11.32
C GLU A 217 2.27 9.94 9.77
N GLY A 218 2.39 8.73 9.23
CA GLY A 218 2.45 8.45 7.79
C GLY A 218 1.11 8.47 7.07
N ASP A 219 1.15 8.41 5.74
CA ASP A 219 -0.04 8.37 4.89
C ASP A 219 -0.80 7.05 5.04
N VAL A 220 -1.89 7.07 5.81
CA VAL A 220 -2.70 5.89 6.14
C VAL A 220 -3.39 5.28 4.92
N SER A 221 -3.51 5.99 3.80
CA SER A 221 -4.12 5.45 2.58
C SER A 221 -3.31 4.30 1.99
N LYS A 222 -2.01 4.20 2.32
CA LYS A 222 -1.14 3.11 1.88
C LYS A 222 -1.58 1.74 2.42
N LEU A 223 -2.42 1.67 3.46
CA LEU A 223 -3.02 0.41 3.90
C LEU A 223 -3.86 -0.25 2.79
N PHE A 224 -4.46 0.55 1.90
CA PHE A 224 -5.29 0.03 0.83
C PHE A 224 -4.51 -0.77 -0.22
N VAL A 225 -3.20 -0.54 -0.42
CA VAL A 225 -2.43 -1.39 -1.34
C VAL A 225 -2.23 -2.79 -0.78
N ILE A 226 -2.04 -2.91 0.54
CA ILE A 226 -1.93 -4.20 1.24
C ILE A 226 -3.30 -4.90 1.27
N TRP A 227 -4.39 -4.17 1.53
CA TRP A 227 -5.74 -4.73 1.48
C TRP A 227 -6.12 -5.20 0.07
N ASP A 228 -5.77 -4.44 -0.97
CA ASP A 228 -6.00 -4.83 -2.37
C ASP A 228 -5.26 -6.11 -2.73
N HIS A 229 -3.98 -6.20 -2.37
CA HIS A 229 -3.18 -7.41 -2.57
C HIS A 229 -3.77 -8.62 -1.83
N TYR A 230 -4.05 -8.47 -0.53
CA TYR A 230 -4.65 -9.53 0.26
C TYR A 230 -5.98 -10.04 -0.34
N LEU A 231 -6.89 -9.12 -0.68
CA LEU A 231 -8.20 -9.49 -1.23
C LEU A 231 -8.09 -10.11 -2.62
N TYR A 232 -7.14 -9.66 -3.46
CA TYR A 232 -6.88 -10.26 -4.75
C TYR A 232 -6.39 -11.71 -4.62
N VAL A 233 -5.44 -11.95 -3.72
CA VAL A 233 -4.95 -13.29 -3.41
C VAL A 233 -6.07 -14.19 -2.91
N CYS A 234 -6.91 -13.70 -1.99
CA CYS A 234 -8.08 -14.42 -1.52
C CYS A 234 -9.06 -14.72 -2.67
N ASP A 235 -9.33 -13.77 -3.58
CA ASP A 235 -10.21 -13.98 -4.73
C ASP A 235 -9.69 -15.09 -5.66
N ILE A 236 -8.38 -15.17 -5.89
CA ILE A 236 -7.76 -16.28 -6.64
C ILE A 236 -7.97 -17.61 -5.91
N ILE A 237 -7.64 -17.66 -4.62
CA ILE A 237 -7.78 -18.88 -3.80
C ILE A 237 -9.24 -19.37 -3.80
N MET A 238 -10.19 -18.44 -3.67
CA MET A 238 -11.63 -18.71 -3.73
C MET A 238 -12.04 -19.32 -5.06
N LYS A 239 -11.58 -18.76 -6.18
CA LYS A 239 -11.85 -19.29 -7.53
C LYS A 239 -11.29 -20.69 -7.71
N MET A 240 -10.08 -20.96 -7.19
CA MET A 240 -9.46 -22.30 -7.24
C MET A 240 -10.26 -23.36 -6.49
N VAL A 241 -10.88 -23.01 -5.35
CA VAL A 241 -11.79 -23.92 -4.64
C VAL A 241 -13.07 -24.17 -5.45
N ALA A 242 -13.65 -23.13 -6.03
CA ALA A 242 -14.88 -23.24 -6.81
C ALA A 242 -14.72 -24.15 -8.05
N THR A 243 -13.53 -24.18 -8.66
CA THR A 243 -13.24 -25.02 -9.83
C THR A 243 -12.85 -26.47 -9.50
N GLN A 244 -12.90 -26.89 -8.22
CA GLN A 244 -12.61 -28.25 -7.72
C GLN A 244 -11.28 -28.85 -8.24
N SER A 245 -10.28 -28.01 -8.48
CA SER A 245 -9.18 -28.41 -9.36
C SER A 245 -8.20 -29.41 -8.73
N GLN A 246 -8.14 -29.62 -7.40
CA GLN A 246 -7.09 -30.47 -6.80
C GLN A 246 -7.44 -31.18 -5.48
N PRO A 247 -6.99 -32.44 -5.26
CA PRO A 247 -7.05 -33.11 -3.97
C PRO A 247 -6.03 -32.54 -2.97
N GLY A 248 -6.46 -32.31 -1.71
CA GLY A 248 -5.60 -31.90 -0.59
C GLY A 248 -5.84 -30.48 -0.05
N PHE A 249 -6.62 -29.65 -0.75
CA PHE A 249 -7.05 -28.34 -0.25
C PHE A 249 -8.46 -28.47 0.35
N THR A 250 -8.61 -28.25 1.66
CA THR A 250 -9.93 -28.32 2.31
C THR A 250 -10.54 -26.92 2.34
N VAL A 251 -11.87 -26.85 2.34
CA VAL A 251 -12.59 -25.58 2.59
C VAL A 251 -12.06 -24.90 3.86
N HIS A 252 -11.63 -25.70 4.85
CA HIS A 252 -11.09 -25.23 6.11
C HIS A 252 -9.77 -24.45 5.96
N SER A 253 -8.81 -24.90 5.14
CA SER A 253 -7.55 -24.14 4.97
C SER A 253 -7.71 -22.82 4.23
N VAL A 254 -8.69 -22.71 3.31
CA VAL A 254 -9.02 -21.41 2.68
C VAL A 254 -9.66 -20.54 3.73
N TYR A 255 -10.62 -21.10 4.47
CA TYR A 255 -11.33 -20.39 5.51
C TYR A 255 -10.35 -19.74 6.48
N ASP A 256 -9.38 -20.49 7.02
CA ASP A 256 -8.39 -19.95 7.96
C ASP A 256 -7.52 -18.84 7.33
N THR A 257 -7.12 -19.01 6.07
CA THR A 257 -6.31 -18.02 5.35
C THR A 257 -7.08 -16.71 5.15
N VAL A 258 -8.35 -16.79 4.72
CA VAL A 258 -9.24 -15.64 4.49
C VAL A 258 -9.72 -15.03 5.83
N ALA A 259 -9.91 -15.84 6.86
CA ALA A 259 -10.33 -15.39 8.19
C ALA A 259 -9.17 -14.72 8.96
N SER A 260 -7.92 -14.99 8.60
CA SER A 260 -6.73 -14.50 9.32
C SER A 260 -6.70 -12.97 9.49
N ILE A 261 -7.31 -12.21 8.57
CA ILE A 261 -7.33 -10.74 8.62
C ILE A 261 -8.41 -10.20 9.58
N LEU A 262 -9.44 -10.98 9.91
CA LEU A 262 -10.61 -10.51 10.67
C LEU A 262 -10.27 -9.93 12.05
N PRO A 263 -9.41 -10.56 12.88
CA PRO A 263 -9.04 -9.99 14.18
C PRO A 263 -8.40 -8.60 14.05
N THR A 264 -7.61 -8.41 12.98
CA THR A 264 -6.97 -7.13 12.67
C THR A 264 -7.99 -6.08 12.24
N LEU A 265 -8.91 -6.41 11.33
CA LEU A 265 -9.96 -5.50 10.88
C LEU A 265 -10.92 -5.12 12.01
N ASP A 266 -11.32 -6.09 12.82
CA ASP A 266 -12.20 -5.85 13.97
C ASP A 266 -11.52 -4.93 14.99
N LYS A 267 -10.22 -5.13 15.27
CA LYS A 267 -9.40 -4.24 16.11
C LYS A 267 -9.26 -2.84 15.51
N MET A 268 -8.98 -2.74 14.22
CA MET A 268 -8.85 -1.46 13.51
C MET A 268 -10.17 -0.69 13.47
N GLY A 269 -11.30 -1.40 13.41
CA GLY A 269 -12.65 -0.82 13.40
C GLY A 269 -13.17 -0.37 14.77
N VAL A 270 -12.46 -0.60 15.87
CA VAL A 270 -12.97 -0.25 17.21
C VAL A 270 -13.12 1.28 17.37
N ASP A 271 -14.34 1.68 17.72
CA ASP A 271 -14.63 3.02 18.20
C ASP A 271 -14.22 3.08 19.67
N LYS A 272 -13.08 3.71 19.99
CA LYS A 272 -12.75 4.01 21.40
C LYS A 272 -13.65 5.16 21.85
N VAL A 273 -14.85 4.82 22.29
CA VAL A 273 -15.86 5.78 22.74
C VAL A 273 -15.48 6.33 24.12
N LYS A 274 -15.64 7.66 24.27
CA LYS A 274 -15.69 8.37 25.55
C LYS A 274 -16.96 7.96 26.31
N THR A 275 -16.95 6.89 27.09
CA THR A 275 -18.09 6.58 27.97
C THR A 275 -17.63 6.21 29.38
N GLY A 276 -18.06 7.01 30.36
CA GLY A 276 -17.79 6.83 31.79
C GLY A 276 -17.28 8.10 32.48
N ILE A 277 -17.30 8.13 33.82
CA ILE A 277 -16.78 9.23 34.67
C ILE A 277 -15.29 9.53 34.38
N LEU A 278 -14.51 8.54 33.92
CA LEU A 278 -13.14 8.74 33.44
C LEU A 278 -13.04 9.42 32.06
N GLY A 279 -14.10 9.35 31.24
CA GLY A 279 -14.20 10.10 29.99
C GLY A 279 -14.46 11.60 30.22
N SER A 280 -15.17 11.95 31.29
CA SER A 280 -15.38 13.36 31.71
C SER A 280 -14.19 13.98 32.45
N ILE A 281 -13.24 13.15 32.93
CA ILE A 281 -11.95 13.59 33.48
C ILE A 281 -10.87 13.69 32.38
N GLY A 282 -11.20 13.41 31.12
CA GLY A 282 -10.30 13.58 29.98
C GLY A 282 -9.29 12.43 29.77
N ILE A 283 -9.44 11.30 30.46
CA ILE A 283 -8.53 10.13 30.38
C ILE A 283 -9.11 9.03 29.45
N SER A 284 -9.96 9.40 28.51
CA SER A 284 -10.36 8.51 27.41
C SER A 284 -9.34 8.63 26.27
N ARG A 285 -8.60 7.55 26.01
CA ARG A 285 -7.72 7.48 24.82
C ARG A 285 -8.61 7.45 23.58
N GLN A 286 -8.69 8.58 22.87
CA GLN A 286 -9.24 8.61 21.52
C GLN A 286 -8.53 7.56 20.66
N SER A 287 -9.24 6.95 19.71
CA SER A 287 -8.58 6.07 18.74
C SER A 287 -7.54 6.87 17.97
N GLN A 288 -6.33 6.33 17.87
CA GLN A 288 -5.27 6.89 17.04
C GLN A 288 -5.49 6.56 15.55
N ILE A 289 -6.48 5.72 15.23
CA ILE A 289 -6.84 5.36 13.86
C ILE A 289 -7.87 6.35 13.31
N PRO A 290 -7.61 6.99 12.14
CA PRO A 290 -8.55 7.89 11.47
C PRO A 290 -9.91 7.24 11.21
N MET A 291 -10.97 8.04 11.12
CA MET A 291 -12.33 7.52 11.00
C MET A 291 -12.57 6.81 9.67
N GLU A 292 -11.91 7.28 8.62
CA GLU A 292 -11.89 6.72 7.26
C GLU A 292 -11.36 5.29 7.29
N ILE A 293 -10.27 5.06 8.01
CA ILE A 293 -9.67 3.72 8.18
C ILE A 293 -10.53 2.84 9.06
N ARG A 294 -11.09 3.37 10.16
CA ARG A 294 -12.03 2.60 11.02
C ARG A 294 -13.25 2.14 10.24
N LEU A 295 -13.85 3.02 9.45
CA LEU A 295 -15.01 2.69 8.62
C LEU A 295 -14.65 1.65 7.56
N SER A 296 -13.52 1.85 6.88
CA SER A 296 -13.02 0.92 5.87
C SER A 296 -12.76 -0.47 6.47
N ALA A 297 -12.18 -0.55 7.67
CA ALA A 297 -11.96 -1.81 8.37
C ALA A 297 -13.27 -2.52 8.77
N LYS A 298 -14.29 -1.78 9.26
CA LYS A 298 -15.63 -2.34 9.52
C LYS A 298 -16.28 -2.89 8.24
N ALA A 299 -16.19 -2.12 7.15
CA ALA A 299 -16.74 -2.52 5.86
C ALA A 299 -16.02 -3.74 5.30
N LEU A 300 -14.69 -3.78 5.38
CA LEU A 300 -13.87 -4.93 4.97
C LEU A 300 -14.14 -6.17 5.82
N SER A 301 -14.30 -6.02 7.14
CA SER A 301 -14.65 -7.15 8.03
C SER A 301 -15.98 -7.76 7.61
N MET A 302 -17.00 -6.94 7.34
CA MET A 302 -18.28 -7.38 6.79
C MET A 302 -18.11 -8.07 5.43
N TYR A 303 -17.33 -7.48 4.52
CA TYR A 303 -17.06 -8.05 3.19
C TYR A 303 -16.43 -9.44 3.26
N VAL A 304 -15.38 -9.60 4.08
CA VAL A 304 -14.68 -10.87 4.29
C VAL A 304 -15.59 -11.90 4.96
N LYS A 305 -16.39 -11.51 5.96
CA LYS A 305 -17.36 -12.42 6.60
C LYS A 305 -18.41 -12.92 5.60
N GLN A 306 -18.88 -12.08 4.68
CA GLN A 306 -19.77 -12.53 3.61
C GLN A 306 -19.09 -13.49 2.62
N TRP A 307 -17.80 -13.34 2.35
CA TRP A 307 -17.04 -14.33 1.58
C TRP A 307 -16.93 -15.67 2.31
N LEU A 308 -16.58 -15.64 3.59
CA LEU A 308 -16.47 -16.83 4.42
C LEU A 308 -17.79 -17.59 4.54
N ALA A 309 -18.92 -16.89 4.68
CA ALA A 309 -20.25 -17.49 4.73
C ALA A 309 -20.67 -18.22 3.43
N ARG A 310 -19.98 -17.95 2.30
CA ARG A 310 -20.18 -18.68 1.04
C ARG A 310 -19.28 -19.92 0.93
N LEU A 311 -18.11 -19.87 1.55
CA LEU A 311 -17.23 -21.04 1.68
C LEU A 311 -17.81 -22.05 2.66
N ASP A 312 -18.21 -21.55 3.82
CA ASP A 312 -18.74 -22.31 4.92
C ASP A 312 -20.18 -21.87 5.21
N THR A 313 -21.13 -22.70 4.79
CA THR A 313 -22.57 -22.43 4.92
C THR A 313 -23.14 -22.87 6.27
N THR A 314 -22.29 -23.02 7.28
CA THR A 314 -22.74 -23.24 8.65
C THR A 314 -23.60 -22.08 9.14
N THR A 315 -24.53 -22.38 10.05
CA THR A 315 -25.39 -21.36 10.66
C THR A 315 -24.58 -20.26 11.33
N GLU A 316 -23.46 -20.61 11.96
CA GLU A 316 -22.56 -19.66 12.63
C GLU A 316 -21.97 -18.66 11.63
N SER A 317 -21.35 -19.13 10.55
CA SER A 317 -20.76 -18.28 9.50
C SER A 317 -21.80 -17.35 8.84
N LEU A 318 -23.01 -17.85 8.60
CA LEU A 318 -24.13 -17.06 8.05
C LEU A 318 -24.62 -15.98 9.04
N GLU A 319 -24.77 -16.31 10.32
CA GLU A 319 -25.18 -15.38 11.36
C GLU A 319 -24.13 -14.27 11.59
N GLU A 320 -22.84 -14.62 11.56
CA GLU A 320 -21.76 -13.65 11.69
C GLU A 320 -21.74 -12.63 10.54
N ALA A 321 -21.92 -13.11 9.31
CA ALA A 321 -21.98 -12.26 8.12
C ALA A 321 -23.19 -11.31 8.15
N GLU A 322 -24.37 -11.81 8.52
CA GLU A 322 -25.59 -11.01 8.65
C GLU A 322 -25.44 -9.97 9.76
N LYS A 323 -24.90 -10.36 10.91
CA LYS A 323 -24.64 -9.46 12.03
C LYS A 323 -23.66 -8.34 11.64
N ALA A 324 -22.60 -8.65 10.90
CA ALA A 324 -21.65 -7.67 10.42
C ALA A 324 -22.30 -6.68 9.43
N PHE A 325 -23.17 -7.19 8.54
CA PHE A 325 -23.95 -6.37 7.61
C PHE A 325 -24.91 -5.41 8.35
N GLN A 326 -25.73 -5.93 9.27
CA GLN A 326 -26.65 -5.11 10.07
C GLN A 326 -25.91 -4.07 10.91
N ALA A 327 -24.77 -4.43 11.52
CA ALA A 327 -23.96 -3.51 12.30
C ALA A 327 -23.42 -2.35 11.46
N LEU A 328 -22.98 -2.62 10.22
CA LEU A 328 -22.55 -1.57 9.30
C LEU A 328 -23.73 -0.68 8.86
N GLN A 329 -24.85 -1.29 8.50
CA GLN A 329 -26.06 -0.58 8.05
C GLN A 329 -26.61 0.38 9.12
N GLN A 330 -26.60 -0.05 10.38
CA GLN A 330 -27.09 0.75 11.52
C GLN A 330 -26.02 1.70 12.08
N LEU A 331 -24.81 1.72 11.53
CA LEU A 331 -23.72 2.53 12.07
C LEU A 331 -24.02 4.05 12.11
N PRO A 332 -24.63 4.67 11.09
CA PRO A 332 -24.94 6.11 11.12
C PRO A 332 -25.97 6.47 12.19
N THR A 333 -26.88 5.55 12.54
CA THR A 333 -27.94 5.79 13.54
C THR A 333 -27.45 5.50 14.96
N THR A 334 -26.64 4.45 15.13
CA THR A 334 -26.09 4.02 16.44
C THR A 334 -24.87 4.84 16.87
N ASN A 335 -24.09 5.38 15.94
CA ASN A 335 -22.94 6.21 16.22
C ASN A 335 -22.91 7.44 15.30
N LYS A 336 -23.33 8.59 15.85
CA LYS A 336 -23.45 9.87 15.11
C LYS A 336 -22.15 10.34 14.45
N GLN A 337 -20.98 9.86 14.90
CA GLN A 337 -19.69 10.16 14.24
C GLN A 337 -19.69 9.75 12.76
N TYR A 338 -20.46 8.72 12.40
CA TYR A 338 -20.54 8.18 11.04
C TYR A 338 -21.64 8.81 10.18
N SER A 339 -22.42 9.76 10.70
CA SER A 339 -23.46 10.46 9.93
C SER A 339 -22.97 11.16 8.64
N PRO A 340 -21.72 11.68 8.54
CA PRO A 340 -21.21 12.22 7.27
C PRO A 340 -20.93 11.17 6.18
N TYR A 341 -20.99 9.89 6.54
CA TYR A 341 -20.70 8.76 5.64
C TYR A 341 -21.93 7.90 5.34
N THR A 342 -23.13 8.34 5.70
CA THR A 342 -24.39 7.60 5.47
C THR A 342 -24.52 7.13 4.02
N SER A 343 -24.36 8.01 3.05
CA SER A 343 -24.47 7.64 1.63
C SER A 343 -23.42 6.62 1.18
N THR A 344 -22.22 6.66 1.75
CA THR A 344 -21.15 5.69 1.48
C THR A 344 -21.50 4.34 2.07
N ILE A 345 -22.01 4.31 3.30
CA ILE A 345 -22.44 3.09 3.99
C ILE A 345 -23.63 2.46 3.26
N GLU A 346 -24.64 3.24 2.89
CA GLU A 346 -25.78 2.79 2.10
C GLU A 346 -25.34 2.22 0.75
N GLY A 347 -24.41 2.90 0.05
CA GLY A 347 -23.84 2.42 -1.21
C GLY A 347 -23.17 1.05 -1.07
N ILE A 348 -22.38 0.86 -0.01
CA ILE A 348 -21.74 -0.42 0.29
C ILE A 348 -22.80 -1.48 0.59
N CYS A 349 -23.76 -1.20 1.46
CA CYS A 349 -24.82 -2.15 1.80
C CYS A 349 -25.64 -2.57 0.58
N MET A 350 -26.04 -1.62 -0.27
CA MET A 350 -26.75 -1.91 -1.52
C MET A 350 -25.94 -2.83 -2.44
N MET A 351 -24.64 -2.57 -2.57
CA MET A 351 -23.74 -3.38 -3.39
C MET A 351 -23.62 -4.82 -2.86
N MET A 352 -23.66 -5.01 -1.54
CA MET A 352 -23.63 -6.36 -0.96
C MET A 352 -24.98 -7.08 -1.04
N SER A 353 -26.10 -6.36 -1.16
CA SER A 353 -27.44 -6.94 -1.25
C SER A 353 -27.89 -7.33 -2.66
N SER A 354 -27.16 -6.96 -3.72
CA SER A 354 -27.60 -7.15 -5.12
C SER A 354 -27.57 -8.59 -5.65
N GLY A 355 -27.34 -9.60 -4.80
CA GLY A 355 -27.29 -11.02 -5.17
C GLY A 355 -25.94 -11.44 -5.75
N ASP A 356 -25.32 -10.60 -6.59
CA ASP A 356 -23.95 -10.79 -7.05
C ASP A 356 -22.96 -10.15 -6.07
N SER A 357 -21.90 -10.88 -5.73
CA SER A 357 -20.80 -10.32 -4.95
C SER A 357 -20.06 -9.29 -5.80
N PRO A 358 -19.87 -8.05 -5.32
CA PRO A 358 -18.95 -7.16 -6.02
C PRO A 358 -17.55 -7.76 -5.97
N SER A 359 -16.79 -7.55 -7.05
CA SER A 359 -15.35 -7.81 -7.05
C SER A 359 -14.68 -6.98 -5.95
N HIS A 360 -13.57 -7.48 -5.39
CA HIS A 360 -12.83 -6.76 -4.35
C HIS A 360 -12.41 -5.37 -4.81
N ARG A 361 -12.04 -5.20 -6.08
CA ARG A 361 -11.69 -3.88 -6.66
C ARG A 361 -12.87 -2.92 -6.66
N THR A 362 -14.08 -3.35 -7.06
CA THR A 362 -15.27 -2.49 -7.01
C THR A 362 -15.62 -2.08 -5.58
N PHE A 363 -15.44 -3.00 -4.63
CA PHE A 363 -15.63 -2.73 -3.21
C PHE A 363 -14.61 -1.70 -2.68
N LEU A 364 -13.31 -1.94 -2.88
CA LEU A 364 -12.24 -1.02 -2.45
C LEU A 364 -12.34 0.34 -3.14
N PHE A 365 -12.66 0.37 -4.43
CA PHE A 365 -12.88 1.59 -5.20
C PHE A 365 -13.88 2.52 -4.52
N THR A 366 -14.97 1.98 -4.00
CA THR A 366 -16.03 2.77 -3.32
C THR A 366 -15.48 3.49 -2.09
N LEU A 367 -14.63 2.82 -1.30
CA LEU A 367 -13.98 3.39 -0.13
C LEU A 367 -12.88 4.40 -0.53
N ILE A 368 -12.01 4.02 -1.48
CA ILE A 368 -10.89 4.84 -1.94
C ILE A 368 -11.39 6.13 -2.60
N LYS A 369 -12.38 6.05 -3.48
CA LYS A 369 -12.98 7.22 -4.12
C LYS A 369 -13.56 8.20 -3.11
N ARG A 370 -14.06 7.71 -1.97
CA ARG A 370 -14.60 8.56 -0.92
C ARG A 370 -13.51 9.20 -0.07
N PHE A 371 -12.50 8.44 0.35
CA PHE A 371 -11.55 8.88 1.37
C PHE A 371 -10.21 9.37 0.80
N PHE A 372 -9.78 8.82 -0.33
CA PHE A 372 -8.43 8.99 -0.88
C PHE A 372 -8.41 9.14 -2.42
N PRO A 373 -9.28 9.96 -3.05
CA PRO A 373 -9.48 9.98 -4.51
C PRO A 373 -8.25 10.43 -5.32
N ASN A 374 -7.33 11.16 -4.70
CA ASN A 374 -6.19 11.79 -5.38
C ASN A 374 -4.85 11.11 -5.07
N LYS A 375 -4.85 9.96 -4.37
CA LYS A 375 -3.62 9.25 -4.01
C LYS A 375 -3.06 8.49 -5.20
N SER A 376 -1.83 8.85 -5.61
CA SER A 376 -1.12 8.26 -6.75
C SER A 376 -0.95 6.75 -6.64
N HIS A 377 -0.61 6.26 -5.44
CA HIS A 377 -0.41 4.84 -5.16
C HIS A 377 -1.70 4.01 -5.14
N LEU A 378 -2.88 4.63 -5.29
CA LEU A 378 -4.17 3.94 -5.38
C LEU A 378 -4.78 4.03 -6.78
N LYS A 379 -4.08 4.65 -7.75
CA LYS A 379 -4.62 4.88 -9.10
C LYS A 379 -4.92 3.60 -9.88
N HIS A 380 -4.31 2.47 -9.54
CA HIS A 380 -4.62 1.19 -10.21
C HIS A 380 -5.92 0.55 -9.70
N ILE A 381 -6.47 1.05 -8.58
CA ILE A 381 -7.75 0.62 -7.98
C ILE A 381 -8.88 1.60 -8.39
N ILE A 382 -8.52 2.83 -8.79
CA ILE A 382 -9.43 3.91 -9.21
C ILE A 382 -9.60 3.93 -10.71
#